data_AF-A0A5C6EJQ4-F1
#
_entry.id   AF-A0A5C6EJQ4-F1
#
_cell.length_a   1.000
_cell.length_b   1.000
_cell.length_c   1.000
_cell.angle_alpha   90.00
_cell.angle_beta   90.00
_cell.angle_gamma   90.00
#
_symmetry.space_group_name_H-M   'P 1'
#
loop_
_entity.id
_entity.type
_entity.pdbx_description
1 polymer ?
#
loop_
_entity_poly.entity_id
_entity_poly.type
_entity_poly.pdbx_seq_one_letter_code
_entity_poly.pdbx_strand_id
1 'polypeptide(L)'
;MKSRHRRRRYLFEALEERRLLASLWQNPILPLDVDDSALVNAGDALAIINRLGRVRDMVLPDVKPSGDVFCDTNGDGRATALDALLIINALHRYKDPLTFVASVATDSDPDANGVQLTDSTRMIGQTLPHLAVHIRVLGDSATPPLVSGVSDGSGNFVLEMPLSIGRNDFEVTATDPLGRKFQVIQTVQRGDAVLNWNATILNVVREWTTTSNDPYQGRIVTSQPPVVARNMAMIHTAMFDAANAISGDYEPYLPGLTSPLGASPDAALSAAAFRVASAIYSDADELAYWNAALAEALAVIPDGPAKQSGIALGNTVGDAMLLARQSDGSQATATYSTIDAPGHWDRTLPGFLPPLLPQWPNVEPFAIWSAADFRAPQPPDLSSAAYAASLDEVMRLGRVDSTERTADQTEIAVFWADGGGTATPPGHWNRIASDVLVGQGNSLVDNARTFALLNLALADAGIAAWDAKYHYDFWRPIDAIRQADLDGNGVTIADETWLPLLATPPFPTYTSGHSTFSGAADAVLTTLLGDNVSFTSQSDSHSAPGQRPIDPSLIMTRSFESFTQAADEAGVSRIYGGIHFDFDNTAGLDVGRAIGADVVRRQLQPMF
;
A
#
# COMPACT_ATOMS: atom_id res chain seq x y z
N MET A 1 10.46 -72.05 -40.83
CA MET A 1 10.15 -70.77 -40.15
C MET A 1 10.72 -70.79 -38.73
N LYS A 2 11.89 -70.18 -38.51
CA LYS A 2 12.49 -69.96 -37.18
C LYS A 2 13.19 -68.59 -37.20
N SER A 3 12.55 -67.61 -36.59
CA SER A 3 13.07 -66.26 -36.37
C SER A 3 14.15 -66.30 -35.28
N ARG A 4 15.38 -65.88 -35.61
CA ARG A 4 16.50 -65.75 -34.67
C ARG A 4 16.47 -64.36 -34.06
N HIS A 5 16.28 -64.29 -32.74
CA HIS A 5 16.51 -63.09 -31.93
C HIS A 5 17.97 -62.60 -32.06
N ARG A 6 18.13 -61.34 -32.48
CA ARG A 6 19.33 -60.54 -32.20
C ARG A 6 18.97 -59.47 -31.17
N ARG A 7 19.44 -59.65 -29.94
CA ARG A 7 19.49 -58.59 -28.91
C ARG A 7 20.34 -57.45 -29.46
N ARG A 8 19.75 -56.27 -29.70
CA ARG A 8 20.52 -55.02 -29.85
C ARG A 8 20.94 -54.59 -28.44
N ARG A 9 22.25 -54.66 -28.16
CA ARG A 9 22.86 -53.86 -27.08
C ARG A 9 22.72 -52.40 -27.48
N TYR A 10 22.18 -51.58 -26.60
CA TYR A 10 22.35 -50.13 -26.68
C TYR A 10 23.84 -49.85 -26.48
N LEU A 11 24.51 -49.42 -27.55
CA LEU A 11 25.78 -48.73 -27.42
C LEU A 11 25.42 -47.35 -26.87
N PHE A 12 25.89 -47.05 -25.66
CA PHE A 12 26.00 -45.67 -25.21
C PHE A 12 26.91 -44.97 -26.22
N GLU A 13 26.35 -44.10 -27.06
CA GLU A 13 27.15 -43.04 -27.68
C GLU A 13 27.67 -42.19 -26.52
N ALA A 14 28.97 -42.24 -26.30
CA ALA A 14 29.65 -41.25 -25.51
C ALA A 14 29.34 -39.88 -26.12
N LEU A 15 28.98 -38.93 -25.26
CA LEU A 15 28.87 -37.51 -25.59
C LEU A 15 30.23 -37.03 -26.12
N GLU A 16 30.49 -37.21 -27.41
CA GLU A 16 31.53 -36.46 -28.09
C GLU A 16 31.08 -35.00 -28.16
N GLU A 17 31.93 -34.15 -27.60
CA GLU A 17 31.82 -32.70 -27.55
C GLU A 17 31.41 -32.12 -28.92
N ARG A 18 30.16 -31.70 -29.06
CA ARG A 18 29.81 -30.70 -30.08
C ARG A 18 30.25 -29.30 -29.61
N ARG A 19 31.57 -29.11 -29.47
CA ARG A 19 32.19 -27.80 -29.71
C ARG A 19 32.35 -27.67 -31.22
N LEU A 20 31.28 -27.28 -31.91
CA LEU A 20 31.42 -26.67 -33.22
C LEU A 20 32.29 -25.43 -33.03
N LEU A 21 33.43 -25.41 -33.72
CA LEU A 21 34.52 -24.43 -33.67
C LEU A 21 34.00 -22.98 -33.65
N ALA A 22 33.84 -22.39 -32.47
CA ALA A 22 33.85 -20.94 -32.36
C ALA A 22 35.29 -20.49 -32.61
N SER A 23 35.50 -19.61 -33.58
CA SER A 23 36.80 -18.99 -33.83
C SER A 23 37.29 -18.38 -32.51
N LEU A 24 38.56 -18.60 -32.13
CA LEU A 24 39.16 -17.95 -30.95
C LEU A 24 39.21 -16.41 -31.10
N TRP A 25 38.93 -15.92 -32.30
CA TRP A 25 38.81 -14.52 -32.67
C TRP A 25 37.36 -13.99 -32.69
N GLN A 26 36.39 -14.84 -32.38
CA GLN A 26 35.00 -14.44 -32.19
C GLN A 26 34.71 -14.36 -30.70
N ASN A 27 34.02 -13.29 -30.28
CA ASN A 27 33.56 -13.20 -28.91
C ASN A 27 32.55 -14.33 -28.65
N PRO A 28 32.79 -15.19 -27.63
CA PRO A 28 31.97 -16.37 -27.41
C PRO A 28 30.59 -16.05 -26.80
N ILE A 29 30.39 -14.84 -26.30
CA ILE A 29 29.15 -14.38 -25.66
C ILE A 29 28.34 -13.51 -26.63
N LEU A 30 28.92 -12.43 -27.14
CA LEU A 30 28.31 -11.53 -28.11
C LEU A 30 29.20 -11.40 -29.35
N PRO A 31 28.95 -12.13 -30.44
CA PRO A 31 29.84 -12.12 -31.62
C PRO A 31 30.12 -10.76 -32.27
N LEU A 32 29.25 -9.76 -32.05
CA LEU A 32 29.40 -8.40 -32.57
C LEU A 32 30.11 -7.43 -31.60
N ASP A 33 30.34 -7.86 -30.35
CA ASP A 33 31.11 -7.14 -29.33
C ASP A 33 32.58 -7.53 -29.47
N VAL A 34 33.32 -6.65 -30.14
CA VAL A 34 34.69 -6.88 -30.60
C VAL A 34 35.68 -6.56 -29.49
N ASP A 35 35.35 -5.65 -28.59
CA ASP A 35 36.22 -5.22 -27.49
C ASP A 35 35.92 -5.89 -26.13
N ASP A 36 34.92 -6.77 -26.07
CA ASP A 36 34.48 -7.50 -24.87
C ASP A 36 33.93 -6.57 -23.79
N SER A 37 33.34 -5.44 -24.20
CA SER A 37 32.70 -4.47 -23.31
C SER A 37 31.30 -4.88 -22.85
N ALA A 38 30.80 -6.02 -23.34
CA ALA A 38 29.42 -6.49 -23.25
C ALA A 38 28.40 -5.60 -23.98
N LEU A 39 28.84 -4.69 -24.86
CA LEU A 39 28.00 -3.74 -25.59
C LEU A 39 28.44 -3.58 -27.04
N VAL A 40 27.54 -3.87 -27.99
CA VAL A 40 27.76 -3.59 -29.41
C VAL A 40 27.52 -2.11 -29.67
N ASN A 41 28.58 -1.40 -30.04
CA ASN A 41 28.57 0.04 -30.29
C ASN A 41 29.43 0.41 -31.53
N ALA A 42 29.48 1.69 -31.86
CA ALA A 42 30.24 2.15 -33.04
C ALA A 42 31.76 1.94 -32.91
N GLY A 43 32.26 1.83 -31.68
CA GLY A 43 33.64 1.48 -31.34
C GLY A 43 34.04 0.09 -31.83
N ASP A 44 33.15 -0.90 -31.77
CA ASP A 44 33.41 -2.26 -32.25
C ASP A 44 33.68 -2.29 -33.76
N ALA A 45 32.83 -1.59 -34.53
CA ALA A 45 33.03 -1.44 -35.97
C ALA A 45 34.34 -0.70 -36.26
N LEU A 46 34.64 0.36 -35.50
CA LEU A 46 35.86 1.15 -35.65
C LEU A 46 37.12 0.33 -35.30
N ALA A 47 37.05 -0.59 -34.34
CA ALA A 47 38.15 -1.47 -33.97
C ALA A 47 38.54 -2.38 -35.14
N ILE A 48 37.57 -2.97 -35.83
CA ILE A 48 37.80 -3.78 -37.03
C ILE A 48 38.36 -2.92 -38.16
N ILE A 49 37.76 -1.75 -38.44
CA ILE A 49 38.22 -0.83 -39.49
C ILE A 49 39.68 -0.41 -39.24
N ASN A 50 40.03 -0.05 -38.00
CA ASN A 50 41.39 0.33 -37.62
C ASN A 50 42.38 -0.83 -37.78
N ARG A 51 41.97 -2.07 -37.47
CA ARG A 51 42.81 -3.26 -37.67
C ARG A 51 43.09 -3.49 -39.15
N LEU A 52 42.06 -3.45 -40.00
CA LEU A 52 42.20 -3.59 -41.46
C LEU A 52 43.11 -2.52 -42.07
N GLY A 53 43.13 -1.32 -41.48
CA GLY A 53 44.06 -0.25 -41.88
C GLY A 53 45.53 -0.50 -41.50
N ARG A 54 45.79 -1.36 -40.50
CA ARG A 54 47.14 -1.63 -39.97
C ARG A 54 47.74 -2.96 -40.43
N VAL A 55 46.91 -3.99 -40.58
CA VAL A 55 47.33 -5.36 -40.90
C VAL A 55 46.76 -5.75 -42.26
N ARG A 56 47.63 -6.16 -43.19
CA ARG A 56 47.22 -6.55 -44.56
C ARG A 56 46.68 -7.99 -44.65
N ASP A 57 47.00 -8.83 -43.68
CA ASP A 57 46.61 -10.24 -43.67
C ASP A 57 45.18 -10.39 -43.14
N MET A 58 44.30 -10.91 -43.99
CA MET A 58 42.88 -11.13 -43.66
C MET A 58 42.65 -12.46 -42.92
N VAL A 59 43.58 -13.42 -43.01
CA VAL A 59 43.47 -14.72 -42.34
C VAL A 59 44.01 -14.58 -40.92
N LEU A 60 43.20 -14.94 -39.94
CA LEU A 60 43.58 -14.85 -38.53
C LEU A 60 44.38 -16.09 -38.13
N PRO A 61 45.44 -15.94 -37.31
CA PRO A 61 46.23 -17.07 -36.84
C PRO A 61 45.43 -17.92 -35.86
N ASP A 62 45.81 -19.19 -35.71
CA ASP A 62 45.09 -20.17 -34.88
C ASP A 62 44.99 -19.78 -33.39
N VAL A 63 45.79 -18.82 -32.91
CA VAL A 63 45.76 -18.33 -31.53
C VAL A 63 45.57 -16.82 -31.54
N LYS A 64 44.56 -16.33 -30.82
CA LYS A 64 44.38 -14.90 -30.57
C LYS A 64 45.34 -14.42 -29.48
N PRO A 65 46.20 -13.41 -29.72
CA PRO A 65 46.99 -12.79 -28.67
C PRO A 65 46.12 -12.22 -27.55
N SER A 66 46.65 -12.25 -26.32
CA SER A 66 46.03 -11.59 -25.18
C SER A 66 46.05 -10.07 -25.39
N GLY A 67 44.91 -9.41 -25.23
CA GLY A 67 44.75 -7.96 -25.47
C GLY A 67 44.34 -7.55 -26.89
N ASP A 68 44.30 -8.48 -27.86
CA ASP A 68 43.73 -8.23 -29.19
C ASP A 68 42.19 -8.28 -29.16
N VAL A 69 41.54 -7.61 -30.11
CA VAL A 69 40.08 -7.58 -30.24
C VAL A 69 39.51 -8.80 -30.99
N PHE A 70 38.24 -9.14 -30.76
CA PHE A 70 37.49 -10.21 -31.42
C PHE A 70 36.98 -9.80 -32.81
N CYS A 71 37.88 -9.66 -33.77
CA CYS A 71 37.57 -9.08 -35.09
C CYS A 71 36.90 -10.03 -36.10
N ASP A 72 36.61 -11.28 -35.72
CA ASP A 72 35.94 -12.30 -36.54
C ASP A 72 34.50 -12.46 -36.09
N THR A 73 33.63 -11.57 -36.55
CA THR A 73 32.24 -11.50 -36.05
C THR A 73 31.36 -12.60 -36.64
N ASN A 74 31.68 -13.11 -37.83
CA ASN A 74 30.94 -14.17 -38.52
C ASN A 74 31.51 -15.57 -38.25
N GLY A 75 32.69 -15.68 -37.63
CA GLY A 75 33.34 -16.93 -37.25
C GLY A 75 34.03 -17.66 -38.41
N ASP A 76 34.35 -16.99 -39.51
CA ASP A 76 34.94 -17.60 -40.72
C ASP A 76 36.48 -17.72 -40.68
N GLY A 77 37.10 -17.31 -39.57
CA GLY A 77 38.55 -17.32 -39.37
C GLY A 77 39.26 -16.17 -40.07
N ARG A 78 38.53 -15.15 -40.55
CA ARG A 78 39.08 -13.97 -41.23
C ARG A 78 38.56 -12.68 -40.60
N ALA A 79 39.38 -11.64 -40.64
CA ALA A 79 38.95 -10.28 -40.32
C ALA A 79 38.79 -9.49 -41.63
N THR A 80 37.55 -9.08 -41.94
CA THR A 80 37.22 -8.43 -43.21
C THR A 80 36.30 -7.22 -43.02
N ALA A 81 36.04 -6.48 -44.11
CA ALA A 81 35.06 -5.40 -44.07
C ALA A 81 33.62 -5.89 -43.83
N LEU A 82 33.34 -7.18 -44.09
CA LEU A 82 32.04 -7.79 -43.78
C LEU A 82 31.79 -7.77 -42.27
N ASP A 83 32.81 -8.00 -41.45
CA ASP A 83 32.69 -8.03 -40.00
C ASP A 83 32.29 -6.68 -39.42
N ALA A 84 32.95 -5.60 -39.88
CA ALA A 84 32.55 -4.24 -39.53
C ALA A 84 31.13 -3.91 -40.03
N LEU A 85 30.75 -4.40 -41.21
CA LEU A 85 29.43 -4.16 -41.78
C LEU A 85 28.32 -4.89 -41.00
N LEU A 86 28.57 -6.07 -40.45
CA LEU A 86 27.62 -6.79 -39.60
C LEU A 86 27.27 -5.98 -38.35
N ILE A 87 28.28 -5.36 -37.72
CA ILE A 87 28.08 -4.46 -36.57
C ILE A 87 27.29 -3.22 -36.98
N ILE A 88 27.68 -2.53 -38.06
CA ILE A 88 26.99 -1.33 -38.55
C ILE A 88 25.52 -1.63 -38.87
N ASN A 89 25.24 -2.77 -39.51
CA ASN A 89 23.88 -3.20 -39.81
C ASN A 89 23.08 -3.50 -38.55
N ALA A 90 23.70 -4.09 -37.53
CA ALA A 90 23.05 -4.33 -36.25
C ALA A 90 22.70 -3.01 -35.54
N LEU A 91 23.64 -2.06 -35.47
CA LEU A 91 23.42 -0.74 -34.90
C LEU A 91 22.31 0.02 -35.63
N HIS A 92 22.26 -0.07 -36.96
CA HIS A 92 21.20 0.56 -37.74
C HIS A 92 19.83 -0.09 -37.49
N ARG A 93 19.79 -1.42 -37.40
CA ARG A 93 18.56 -2.18 -37.16
C ARG A 93 17.97 -1.90 -35.78
N TYR A 94 18.82 -1.75 -34.76
CA TYR A 94 18.43 -1.57 -33.36
C TYR A 94 18.77 -0.16 -32.84
N LYS A 95 18.53 0.87 -33.66
CA LYS A 95 18.85 2.28 -33.34
C LYS A 95 18.01 2.85 -32.20
N ASP A 96 16.77 2.41 -32.06
CA ASP A 96 15.84 2.87 -31.02
C ASP A 96 16.03 2.01 -29.75
N PRO A 97 15.84 2.58 -28.55
CA PRO A 97 15.86 1.81 -27.31
C PRO A 97 14.75 0.75 -27.32
N LEU A 98 14.99 -0.37 -26.63
CA LEU A 98 14.02 -1.43 -26.46
C LEU A 98 12.74 -0.88 -25.81
N THR A 99 11.58 -1.06 -26.44
CA THR A 99 10.32 -0.96 -25.73
C THR A 99 10.23 -2.16 -24.80
N PHE A 100 10.29 -1.93 -23.49
CA PHE A 100 10.22 -2.99 -22.50
C PHE A 100 9.20 -2.63 -21.43
N VAL A 101 8.19 -3.48 -21.28
CA VAL A 101 7.20 -3.40 -20.22
C VAL A 101 7.08 -4.77 -19.58
N ALA A 102 6.96 -4.79 -18.26
CA ALA A 102 6.63 -5.98 -17.49
C ALA A 102 5.69 -5.58 -16.36
N SER A 103 4.69 -6.40 -16.08
CA SER A 103 3.73 -6.23 -15.00
C SER A 103 3.29 -7.59 -14.47
N VAL A 104 2.65 -7.57 -13.31
CA VAL A 104 1.89 -8.73 -12.82
C VAL A 104 0.67 -8.94 -13.71
N ALA A 105 0.30 -10.19 -13.98
CA ALA A 105 -0.90 -10.52 -14.73
C ALA A 105 -2.14 -10.20 -13.90
N THR A 106 -3.14 -9.56 -14.51
CA THR A 106 -4.38 -9.15 -13.84
C THR A 106 -5.19 -10.32 -13.29
N ASP A 107 -5.03 -11.52 -13.84
CA ASP A 107 -5.68 -12.73 -13.35
C ASP A 107 -4.94 -13.40 -12.18
N SER A 108 -3.77 -12.89 -11.81
CA SER A 108 -3.05 -13.27 -10.58
C SER A 108 -3.45 -12.40 -9.38
N ASP A 109 -4.15 -11.29 -9.61
CA ASP A 109 -4.65 -10.34 -8.60
C ASP A 109 -6.01 -9.79 -9.09
N PRO A 110 -7.07 -10.62 -9.08
CA PRO A 110 -8.33 -10.32 -9.75
C PRO A 110 -9.13 -9.20 -9.09
N ASP A 111 -8.89 -8.90 -7.81
CA ASP A 111 -9.50 -7.77 -7.11
C ASP A 111 -8.61 -6.51 -7.13
N ALA A 112 -7.44 -6.61 -7.76
CA ALA A 112 -6.47 -5.53 -7.97
C ALA A 112 -6.04 -4.84 -6.67
N ASN A 113 -5.98 -5.59 -5.57
CA ASN A 113 -5.66 -5.05 -4.25
C ASN A 113 -4.14 -5.07 -3.95
N GLY A 114 -3.34 -5.75 -4.78
CA GLY A 114 -1.88 -5.85 -4.66
C GLY A 114 -1.38 -6.96 -3.73
N VAL A 115 -2.27 -7.75 -3.12
CA VAL A 115 -1.98 -8.81 -2.14
C VAL A 115 -2.54 -10.14 -2.62
N GLN A 116 -1.64 -11.04 -3.03
CA GLN A 116 -1.99 -12.36 -3.56
C GLN A 116 -2.01 -13.44 -2.47
N LEU A 117 -2.88 -14.43 -2.66
CA LEU A 117 -2.99 -15.61 -1.78
C LEU A 117 -2.27 -16.86 -2.32
N THR A 118 -1.92 -16.85 -3.62
CA THR A 118 -1.25 -17.97 -4.29
C THR A 118 0.24 -18.04 -3.97
N ASP A 119 0.85 -19.21 -4.16
CA ASP A 119 2.28 -19.45 -3.99
C ASP A 119 3.10 -19.12 -5.25
N SER A 120 2.44 -18.74 -6.34
CA SER A 120 3.07 -18.21 -7.54
C SER A 120 2.24 -17.09 -8.15
N THR A 121 2.90 -16.29 -8.99
CA THR A 121 2.30 -15.21 -9.77
C THR A 121 2.80 -15.24 -11.20
N ARG A 122 1.98 -14.77 -12.15
CA ARG A 122 2.42 -14.60 -13.53
C ARG A 122 2.92 -13.21 -13.78
N MET A 123 4.13 -13.12 -14.29
CA MET A 123 4.70 -11.92 -14.85
C MET A 123 4.50 -11.91 -16.35
N ILE A 124 3.86 -10.87 -16.85
CA ILE A 124 3.59 -10.67 -18.28
C ILE A 124 4.29 -9.41 -18.77
N GLY A 125 4.54 -9.34 -20.06
CA GLY A 125 5.11 -8.13 -20.63
C GLY A 125 5.37 -8.20 -22.11
N GLN A 126 5.95 -7.13 -22.63
CA GLN A 126 6.28 -6.97 -24.03
C GLN A 126 7.70 -6.45 -24.18
N THR A 127 8.41 -7.03 -25.16
CA THR A 127 9.77 -6.67 -25.55
C THR A 127 9.92 -6.88 -27.07
N LEU A 128 11.15 -6.91 -27.59
CA LEU A 128 11.39 -7.33 -28.98
C LEU A 128 11.08 -8.83 -29.15
N PRO A 129 10.66 -9.28 -30.34
CA PRO A 129 10.46 -10.70 -30.60
C PRO A 129 11.71 -11.54 -30.36
N HIS A 130 11.52 -12.72 -29.76
CA HIS A 130 12.57 -13.73 -29.53
C HIS A 130 13.73 -13.28 -28.64
N LEU A 131 13.47 -12.34 -27.73
CA LEU A 131 14.45 -11.83 -26.78
C LEU A 131 14.45 -12.64 -25.48
N ALA A 132 15.62 -12.86 -24.90
CA ALA A 132 15.73 -13.43 -23.56
C ALA A 132 15.23 -12.44 -22.50
N VAL A 133 14.40 -12.95 -21.60
CA VAL A 133 13.89 -12.23 -20.42
C VAL A 133 14.30 -13.02 -19.18
N HIS A 134 14.83 -12.31 -18.19
CA HIS A 134 15.31 -12.86 -16.94
C HIS A 134 14.62 -12.17 -15.78
N ILE A 135 14.10 -12.94 -14.83
CA ILE A 135 13.49 -12.42 -13.61
C ILE A 135 14.30 -12.93 -12.42
N ARG A 136 14.84 -11.99 -11.65
CA ARG A 136 15.55 -12.25 -10.41
C ARG A 136 14.71 -11.78 -9.23
N VAL A 137 14.59 -12.62 -8.20
CA VAL A 137 14.04 -12.19 -6.91
C VAL A 137 15.10 -11.37 -6.18
N LEU A 138 14.78 -10.14 -5.79
CA LEU A 138 15.63 -9.27 -4.98
C LEU A 138 15.48 -9.64 -3.50
N GLY A 139 16.61 -9.74 -2.79
CA GLY A 139 16.67 -10.10 -1.38
C GLY A 139 18.07 -10.57 -0.97
N ASP A 140 18.23 -10.95 0.30
CA ASP A 140 19.53 -11.27 0.92
C ASP A 140 20.15 -12.63 0.52
N SER A 141 19.53 -13.36 -0.41
CA SER A 141 20.07 -14.64 -0.86
C SER A 141 21.33 -14.45 -1.71
N ALA A 142 22.40 -15.17 -1.35
CA ALA A 142 23.66 -15.19 -2.12
C ALA A 142 23.51 -15.75 -3.55
N THR A 143 22.44 -16.50 -3.83
CA THR A 143 22.04 -16.96 -5.16
C THR A 143 20.53 -16.81 -5.31
N PRO A 144 20.05 -15.63 -5.73
CA PRO A 144 18.62 -15.40 -5.87
C PRO A 144 18.04 -16.31 -6.98
N PRO A 145 16.82 -16.83 -6.80
CA PRO A 145 16.13 -17.58 -7.86
C PRO A 145 16.09 -16.77 -9.15
N LEU A 146 16.51 -17.39 -10.25
CA LEU A 146 16.50 -16.81 -11.59
C LEU A 146 15.54 -17.61 -12.46
N VAL A 147 14.44 -16.99 -12.86
CA VAL A 147 13.53 -17.54 -13.87
C VAL A 147 13.88 -16.90 -15.20
N SER A 148 13.94 -17.70 -16.27
CA SER A 148 14.31 -17.22 -17.60
C SER A 148 13.31 -17.70 -18.64
N GLY A 149 13.03 -16.85 -19.60
CA GLY A 149 12.15 -17.14 -20.72
C GLY A 149 12.58 -16.42 -21.98
N VAL A 150 11.81 -16.63 -23.05
CA VAL A 150 12.02 -15.95 -24.34
C VAL A 150 10.68 -15.40 -24.79
N SER A 151 10.67 -14.18 -25.32
CA SER A 151 9.47 -13.59 -25.90
C SER A 151 9.06 -14.28 -27.21
N ASP A 152 7.76 -14.28 -27.50
CA ASP A 152 7.20 -14.86 -28.71
C ASP A 152 7.48 -14.01 -29.96
N GLY A 153 6.94 -14.42 -31.12
CA GLY A 153 7.11 -13.69 -32.38
C GLY A 153 6.45 -12.30 -32.42
N SER A 154 5.61 -11.98 -31.44
CA SER A 154 4.99 -10.67 -31.22
C SER A 154 5.67 -9.88 -30.09
N GLY A 155 6.70 -10.45 -29.46
CA GLY A 155 7.43 -9.84 -28.37
C GLY A 155 6.81 -10.03 -26.99
N ASN A 156 5.73 -10.81 -26.86
CA ASN A 156 5.10 -11.06 -25.57
C ASN A 156 5.84 -12.14 -24.79
N PHE A 157 5.89 -12.01 -23.47
CA PHE A 157 6.39 -13.07 -22.59
C PHE A 157 5.45 -13.28 -21.40
N VAL A 158 5.46 -14.50 -20.88
CA VAL A 158 4.77 -14.90 -19.66
C VAL A 158 5.71 -15.79 -18.87
N LEU A 159 5.96 -15.46 -17.61
CA LEU A 159 6.82 -16.22 -16.72
C LEU A 159 6.14 -16.41 -15.36
N GLU A 160 6.09 -17.65 -14.89
CA GLU A 160 5.61 -18.00 -13.55
C GLU A 160 6.72 -17.75 -12.52
N MET A 161 6.40 -17.01 -11.48
CA MET A 161 7.32 -16.64 -10.41
C MET A 161 6.81 -17.19 -9.08
N PRO A 162 7.61 -17.97 -8.33
CA PRO A 162 7.22 -18.35 -6.98
C PRO A 162 7.18 -17.13 -6.07
N LEU A 163 6.22 -17.13 -5.15
CA LEU A 163 6.04 -16.12 -4.12
C LEU A 163 6.33 -16.71 -2.74
N SER A 164 7.16 -16.03 -1.97
CA SER A 164 7.28 -16.26 -0.53
C SER A 164 6.24 -15.42 0.21
N ILE A 165 5.81 -15.84 1.41
CA ILE A 165 5.00 -14.95 2.28
C ILE A 165 5.76 -13.63 2.46
N GLY A 166 5.06 -12.51 2.36
CA GLY A 166 5.65 -11.19 2.48
C GLY A 166 5.81 -10.47 1.15
N ARG A 167 6.68 -9.46 1.17
CA ARG A 167 7.03 -8.66 0.01
C ARG A 167 8.01 -9.42 -0.89
N ASN A 168 7.70 -9.51 -2.17
CA ASN A 168 8.54 -10.11 -3.20
C ASN A 168 8.90 -9.05 -4.24
N ASP A 169 10.16 -8.61 -4.25
CA ASP A 169 10.66 -7.66 -5.23
C ASP A 169 11.31 -8.43 -6.39
N PHE A 170 10.87 -8.20 -7.62
CA PHE A 170 11.35 -8.88 -8.82
C PHE A 170 12.04 -7.89 -9.75
N GLU A 171 13.32 -8.11 -10.03
CA GLU A 171 14.03 -7.43 -11.11
C GLU A 171 13.80 -8.19 -12.41
N VAL A 172 13.02 -7.59 -13.30
CA VAL A 172 12.77 -8.10 -14.66
C VAL A 172 13.75 -7.44 -15.59
N THR A 173 14.61 -8.24 -16.23
CA THR A 173 15.65 -7.76 -17.15
C THR A 173 15.44 -8.34 -18.54
N ALA A 174 15.43 -7.48 -19.55
CA ALA A 174 15.52 -7.83 -20.96
C ALA A 174 16.86 -7.32 -21.52
N THR A 175 17.57 -8.15 -22.29
CA THR A 175 18.84 -7.77 -22.94
C THR A 175 18.67 -7.82 -24.44
N ASP A 176 18.85 -6.69 -25.11
CA ASP A 176 18.67 -6.63 -26.56
C ASP A 176 19.87 -7.24 -27.34
N PRO A 177 19.77 -7.40 -28.67
CA PRO A 177 20.86 -7.98 -29.47
C PRO A 177 22.15 -7.13 -29.51
N LEU A 178 22.12 -5.89 -29.02
CA LEU A 178 23.30 -5.02 -28.86
C LEU A 178 23.92 -5.12 -27.46
N GLY A 179 23.39 -5.97 -26.57
CA GLY A 179 23.84 -6.10 -25.19
C GLY A 179 23.26 -5.05 -24.23
N ARG A 180 22.38 -4.16 -24.70
CA ARG A 180 21.75 -3.13 -23.86
C ARG A 180 20.73 -3.80 -22.94
N LYS A 181 20.80 -3.50 -21.64
CA LYS A 181 19.91 -4.05 -20.61
C LYS A 181 18.82 -3.05 -20.26
N PHE A 182 17.61 -3.55 -20.15
CA PHE A 182 16.43 -2.80 -19.72
C PHE A 182 15.83 -3.53 -18.53
N GLN A 183 15.54 -2.77 -17.48
CA GLN A 183 15.16 -3.32 -16.18
C GLN A 183 13.92 -2.61 -15.64
N VAL A 184 13.04 -3.40 -15.03
CA VAL A 184 11.92 -2.90 -14.23
C VAL A 184 11.85 -3.71 -12.94
N ILE A 185 11.56 -3.03 -11.84
CA ILE A 185 11.30 -3.68 -10.55
C ILE A 185 9.79 -3.81 -10.42
N GLN A 186 9.32 -5.02 -10.14
CA GLN A 186 7.93 -5.31 -9.81
C GLN A 186 7.84 -5.84 -8.38
N THR A 187 7.01 -5.21 -7.57
CA THR A 187 6.77 -5.65 -6.18
C THR A 187 5.45 -6.41 -6.13
N VAL A 188 5.46 -7.60 -5.55
CA VAL A 188 4.26 -8.42 -5.32
C VAL A 188 4.19 -8.78 -3.86
N GLN A 189 3.06 -8.49 -3.22
CA GLN A 189 2.83 -8.87 -1.84
C GLN A 189 2.08 -10.20 -1.81
N ARG A 190 2.59 -11.17 -1.06
CA ARG A 190 1.88 -12.40 -0.73
C ARG A 190 1.45 -12.34 0.73
N GLY A 191 0.15 -12.29 0.95
CA GLY A 191 -0.45 -12.19 2.28
C GLY A 191 -1.21 -13.47 2.67
N ASP A 192 -1.77 -13.45 3.87
CA ASP A 192 -2.87 -14.33 4.23
C ASP A 192 -4.22 -13.68 3.86
N ALA A 193 -5.32 -14.40 4.11
CA ALA A 193 -6.65 -13.89 3.79
C ALA A 193 -6.98 -12.59 4.56
N VAL A 194 -6.40 -12.36 5.75
CA VAL A 194 -6.65 -11.12 6.51
C VAL A 194 -6.03 -9.92 5.81
N LEU A 195 -4.78 -10.04 5.35
CA LEU A 195 -4.07 -8.98 4.62
C LEU A 195 -4.71 -8.69 3.26
N ASN A 196 -5.18 -9.72 2.54
CA ASN A 196 -5.91 -9.56 1.28
C ASN A 196 -7.23 -8.81 1.53
N TRP A 197 -8.08 -9.25 2.47
CA TRP A 197 -9.30 -8.51 2.80
C TRP A 197 -9.05 -7.09 3.29
N ASN A 198 -7.99 -6.84 4.07
CA ASN A 198 -7.61 -5.48 4.45
C ASN A 198 -7.32 -4.62 3.22
N ALA A 199 -6.58 -5.13 2.24
CA ALA A 199 -6.28 -4.44 1.00
C ALA A 199 -7.56 -4.15 0.18
N THR A 200 -8.49 -5.10 0.08
CA THR A 200 -9.80 -4.90 -0.56
C THR A 200 -10.61 -3.81 0.17
N ILE A 201 -10.62 -3.82 1.50
CA ILE A 201 -11.31 -2.79 2.30
C ILE A 201 -10.73 -1.42 1.99
N LEU A 202 -9.40 -1.29 1.96
CA LEU A 202 -8.72 -0.05 1.62
C LEU A 202 -9.04 0.43 0.20
N ASN A 203 -9.23 -0.48 -0.76
CA ASN A 203 -9.67 -0.13 -2.11
C ASN A 203 -11.08 0.46 -2.10
N VAL A 204 -12.01 -0.16 -1.40
CA VAL A 204 -13.41 0.29 -1.38
C VAL A 204 -13.59 1.59 -0.59
N VAL A 205 -12.84 1.83 0.50
CA VAL A 205 -12.99 3.09 1.26
C VAL A 205 -12.29 4.29 0.60
N ARG A 206 -11.38 4.05 -0.36
CA ARG A 206 -10.80 5.10 -1.23
C ARG A 206 -11.82 5.57 -2.29
N GLU A 207 -12.65 4.65 -2.76
CA GLU A 207 -13.83 4.91 -3.61
C GLU A 207 -14.95 5.49 -2.71
N TRP A 208 -15.82 6.44 -3.11
CA TRP A 208 -16.91 6.32 -4.08
C TRP A 208 -17.18 7.63 -4.82
N THR A 209 -17.17 7.55 -6.15
CA THR A 209 -17.99 8.38 -7.02
C THR A 209 -19.26 7.62 -7.40
N THR A 210 -20.25 7.57 -6.53
CA THR A 210 -21.64 7.21 -6.90
C THR A 210 -22.63 8.14 -6.17
N THR A 211 -23.09 9.13 -6.92
CA THR A 211 -24.54 9.43 -7.08
C THR A 211 -25.45 9.45 -5.84
N SER A 212 -25.02 10.01 -4.71
CA SER A 212 -25.94 10.51 -3.68
C SER A 212 -26.23 11.99 -3.92
N ASN A 213 -27.45 12.43 -3.60
CA ASN A 213 -28.04 13.76 -3.85
C ASN A 213 -27.37 14.89 -3.04
N ASP A 214 -26.04 15.00 -3.12
CA ASP A 214 -25.32 16.14 -2.58
C ASP A 214 -25.64 17.38 -3.45
N PRO A 215 -26.26 18.44 -2.87
CA PRO A 215 -26.48 19.71 -3.56
C PRO A 215 -25.19 20.47 -3.92
N TYR A 216 -24.00 19.99 -3.54
CA TYR A 216 -22.70 20.64 -3.76
C TYR A 216 -21.88 20.09 -4.94
N GLN A 217 -22.59 19.67 -6.01
CA GLN A 217 -22.14 19.25 -7.35
C GLN A 217 -20.62 19.17 -7.64
N GLY A 218 -20.16 17.95 -8.00
CA GLY A 218 -18.88 17.71 -8.70
C GLY A 218 -17.68 17.39 -7.81
N ARG A 219 -17.88 17.26 -6.49
CA ARG A 219 -16.85 16.82 -5.54
C ARG A 219 -17.10 15.36 -5.15
N ILE A 220 -16.02 14.57 -5.10
CA ILE A 220 -16.04 13.22 -4.51
C ILE A 220 -16.55 13.37 -3.08
N VAL A 221 -17.65 12.68 -2.72
CA VAL A 221 -18.11 12.64 -1.32
C VAL A 221 -16.98 11.99 -0.54
N THR A 222 -16.37 12.74 0.37
CA THR A 222 -15.21 12.27 1.11
C THR A 222 -15.66 11.16 2.05
N SER A 223 -15.04 9.98 1.97
CA SER A 223 -15.14 8.94 3.00
C SER A 223 -14.92 9.59 4.36
N GLN A 224 -15.94 9.49 5.23
CA GLN A 224 -15.96 10.22 6.48
C GLN A 224 -15.13 9.42 7.49
N PRO A 225 -14.01 9.93 8.03
CA PRO A 225 -13.08 9.12 8.82
C PRO A 225 -13.73 8.31 9.95
N PRO A 226 -14.69 8.85 10.73
CA PRO A 226 -15.35 8.05 11.77
C PRO A 226 -16.17 6.89 11.23
N VAL A 227 -16.87 7.09 10.09
CA VAL A 227 -17.65 6.02 9.42
C VAL A 227 -16.72 4.94 8.89
N VAL A 228 -15.58 5.33 8.29
CA VAL A 228 -14.55 4.38 7.82
C VAL A 228 -14.02 3.55 9.00
N ALA A 229 -13.64 4.19 10.11
CA ALA A 229 -13.16 3.49 11.30
C ALA A 229 -14.19 2.49 11.85
N ARG A 230 -15.46 2.90 11.96
CA ARG A 230 -16.57 2.03 12.38
C ARG A 230 -16.73 0.83 11.46
N ASN A 231 -16.74 1.06 10.15
CA ASN A 231 -16.97 0.01 9.17
C ASN A 231 -15.82 -1.01 9.16
N MET A 232 -14.57 -0.54 9.24
CA MET A 232 -13.40 -1.41 9.40
C MET A 232 -13.45 -2.20 10.71
N ALA A 233 -13.90 -1.61 11.82
CA ALA A 233 -14.06 -2.32 13.09
C ALA A 233 -15.05 -3.48 12.98
N MET A 234 -16.19 -3.26 12.31
CA MET A 234 -17.18 -4.31 12.08
C MET A 234 -16.61 -5.45 11.22
N ILE A 235 -15.96 -5.13 10.09
CA ILE A 235 -15.45 -6.15 9.16
C ILE A 235 -14.33 -6.95 9.81
N HIS A 236 -13.30 -6.28 10.33
CA HIS A 236 -12.13 -6.95 10.92
C HIS A 236 -12.47 -7.74 12.19
N THR A 237 -13.40 -7.26 13.01
CA THR A 237 -13.83 -8.01 14.19
C THR A 237 -14.65 -9.24 13.82
N ALA A 238 -15.48 -9.17 12.77
CA ALA A 238 -16.19 -10.35 12.26
C ALA A 238 -15.23 -11.39 11.66
N MET A 239 -14.18 -10.95 10.97
CA MET A 239 -13.11 -11.84 10.50
C MET A 239 -12.39 -12.53 11.66
N PHE A 240 -12.00 -11.76 12.68
CA PHE A 240 -11.38 -12.29 13.89
C PHE A 240 -12.28 -13.31 14.58
N ASP A 241 -13.54 -12.98 14.87
CA ASP A 241 -14.45 -13.88 15.58
C ASP A 241 -14.71 -15.17 14.80
N ALA A 242 -14.77 -15.10 13.46
CA ALA A 242 -14.95 -16.29 12.62
C ALA A 242 -13.72 -17.20 12.63
N ALA A 243 -12.51 -16.64 12.55
CA ALA A 243 -11.27 -17.40 12.66
C ALA A 243 -11.07 -17.96 14.09
N ASN A 244 -11.30 -17.13 15.10
CA ASN A 244 -11.12 -17.46 16.50
C ASN A 244 -12.17 -18.46 17.02
N ALA A 245 -13.39 -18.46 16.47
CA ALA A 245 -14.37 -19.51 16.78
C ALA A 245 -13.86 -20.92 16.40
N ILE A 246 -12.95 -21.02 15.44
CA ILE A 246 -12.31 -22.28 15.03
C ILE A 246 -11.05 -22.57 15.85
N SER A 247 -10.19 -21.57 16.07
CA SER A 247 -8.91 -21.78 16.76
C SER A 247 -9.06 -21.85 18.28
N GLY A 248 -9.89 -20.98 18.86
CA GLY A 248 -10.16 -20.90 20.30
C GLY A 248 -9.03 -20.29 21.11
N ASP A 249 -8.10 -19.57 20.48
CA ASP A 249 -6.89 -19.04 21.11
C ASP A 249 -7.15 -17.78 21.94
N TYR A 250 -8.24 -17.07 21.66
CA TYR A 250 -8.57 -15.78 22.26
C TYR A 250 -10.04 -15.72 22.71
N GLU A 251 -10.34 -14.81 23.63
CA GLU A 251 -11.72 -14.47 23.99
C GLU A 251 -12.44 -13.88 22.77
N PRO A 252 -13.66 -14.34 22.43
CA PRO A 252 -14.41 -13.79 21.32
C PRO A 252 -14.99 -12.41 21.66
N TYR A 253 -15.13 -11.55 20.65
CA TYR A 253 -15.83 -10.27 20.82
C TYR A 253 -17.35 -10.49 20.92
N LEU A 254 -17.93 -11.25 19.99
CA LEU A 254 -19.34 -11.63 20.02
C LEU A 254 -19.55 -12.88 20.89
N PRO A 255 -20.48 -12.86 21.86
CA PRO A 255 -20.72 -14.00 22.73
C PRO A 255 -21.45 -15.12 21.99
N GLY A 256 -21.21 -16.37 22.41
CA GLY A 256 -22.03 -17.53 22.03
C GLY A 256 -21.77 -18.11 20.63
N LEU A 257 -20.66 -17.75 19.99
CA LEU A 257 -20.23 -18.35 18.73
C LEU A 257 -19.82 -19.82 18.95
N THR A 258 -20.27 -20.71 18.07
CA THR A 258 -19.88 -22.12 18.07
C THR A 258 -19.42 -22.52 16.68
N SER A 259 -18.31 -23.26 16.60
CA SER A 259 -17.74 -23.70 15.32
C SER A 259 -18.02 -25.18 15.05
N PRO A 260 -18.45 -25.53 13.82
CA PRO A 260 -18.45 -26.92 13.38
C PRO A 260 -17.02 -27.48 13.35
N LEU A 261 -16.82 -28.69 13.89
CA LEU A 261 -15.53 -29.38 13.84
C LEU A 261 -15.01 -29.48 12.40
N GLY A 262 -13.78 -28.98 12.18
CA GLY A 262 -13.10 -29.06 10.88
C GLY A 262 -13.51 -27.97 9.87
N ALA A 263 -14.20 -26.91 10.29
CA ALA A 263 -14.43 -25.74 9.43
C ALA A 263 -13.10 -25.07 9.03
N SER A 264 -13.02 -24.58 7.79
CA SER A 264 -11.85 -23.83 7.30
C SER A 264 -11.86 -22.39 7.83
N PRO A 265 -10.77 -21.94 8.51
CA PRO A 265 -10.70 -20.58 9.06
C PRO A 265 -10.65 -19.51 7.96
N ASP A 266 -9.89 -19.72 6.88
CA ASP A 266 -9.86 -18.82 5.72
C ASP A 266 -11.24 -18.65 5.08
N ALA A 267 -12.00 -19.75 4.94
CA ALA A 267 -13.36 -19.68 4.40
C ALA A 267 -14.32 -18.96 5.37
N ALA A 268 -14.17 -19.19 6.68
CA ALA A 268 -15.02 -18.57 7.70
C ALA A 268 -14.79 -17.06 7.80
N LEU A 269 -13.54 -16.63 7.92
CA LEU A 269 -13.24 -15.21 8.00
C LEU A 269 -13.61 -14.48 6.69
N SER A 270 -13.39 -15.09 5.53
CA SER A 270 -13.70 -14.46 4.24
C SER A 270 -15.20 -14.30 4.03
N ALA A 271 -15.99 -15.31 4.41
CA ALA A 271 -17.45 -15.21 4.37
C ALA A 271 -17.98 -14.19 5.39
N ALA A 272 -17.38 -14.09 6.58
CA ALA A 272 -17.74 -13.07 7.58
C ALA A 272 -17.42 -11.65 7.06
N ALA A 273 -16.23 -11.45 6.49
CA ALA A 273 -15.82 -10.20 5.88
C ALA A 273 -16.80 -9.76 4.80
N PHE A 274 -17.04 -10.64 3.82
CA PHE A 274 -17.98 -10.40 2.73
C PHE A 274 -19.37 -10.05 3.26
N ARG A 275 -19.90 -10.83 4.21
CA ARG A 275 -21.26 -10.66 4.73
C ARG A 275 -21.48 -9.29 5.36
N VAL A 276 -20.50 -8.81 6.13
CA VAL A 276 -20.54 -7.49 6.76
C VAL A 276 -20.30 -6.40 5.73
N ALA A 277 -19.22 -6.52 4.94
CA ALA A 277 -18.81 -5.53 3.95
C ALA A 277 -19.92 -5.26 2.92
N SER A 278 -20.50 -6.31 2.32
CA SER A 278 -21.55 -6.18 1.30
C SER A 278 -22.87 -5.62 1.85
N ALA A 279 -23.05 -5.62 3.17
CA ALA A 279 -24.25 -5.09 3.83
C ALA A 279 -24.12 -3.61 4.18
N ILE A 280 -22.90 -3.14 4.49
CA ILE A 280 -22.62 -1.73 4.81
C ILE A 280 -22.20 -0.93 3.57
N TYR A 281 -21.63 -1.61 2.56
CA TYR A 281 -21.15 -1.10 1.29
C TYR A 281 -21.77 -1.95 0.17
N SER A 282 -22.90 -1.47 -0.38
CA SER A 282 -23.80 -2.24 -1.24
C SER A 282 -23.97 -1.70 -2.68
N ASP A 283 -23.24 -0.65 -3.05
CA ASP A 283 -23.27 -0.13 -4.41
C ASP A 283 -22.70 -1.15 -5.42
N ALA A 284 -23.06 -1.02 -6.70
CA ALA A 284 -22.79 -2.06 -7.68
C ALA A 284 -21.29 -2.31 -7.91
N ASP A 285 -20.48 -1.25 -8.03
CA ASP A 285 -19.03 -1.39 -8.21
C ASP A 285 -18.38 -1.89 -6.91
N GLU A 286 -19.00 -1.62 -5.78
CA GLU A 286 -18.55 -1.91 -4.41
C GLU A 286 -18.66 -3.41 -4.16
N LEU A 287 -19.83 -3.95 -4.50
CA LEU A 287 -20.11 -5.37 -4.57
C LEU A 287 -19.19 -6.09 -5.56
N ALA A 288 -18.71 -5.45 -6.63
CA ALA A 288 -17.80 -6.10 -7.57
C ALA A 288 -16.46 -6.44 -6.90
N TYR A 289 -15.88 -5.51 -6.13
CA TYR A 289 -14.67 -5.76 -5.35
C TYR A 289 -14.89 -6.84 -4.28
N TRP A 290 -16.00 -6.77 -3.53
CA TRP A 290 -16.31 -7.79 -2.52
C TRP A 290 -16.47 -9.18 -3.10
N ASN A 291 -17.15 -9.30 -4.25
CA ASN A 291 -17.30 -10.58 -4.93
C ASN A 291 -15.97 -11.12 -5.46
N ALA A 292 -15.10 -10.24 -5.98
CA ALA A 292 -13.78 -10.62 -6.46
C ALA A 292 -12.89 -11.14 -5.31
N ALA A 293 -12.82 -10.41 -4.19
CA ALA A 293 -12.05 -10.82 -3.01
C ALA A 293 -12.56 -12.14 -2.41
N LEU A 294 -13.88 -12.31 -2.28
CA LEU A 294 -14.46 -13.58 -1.82
C LEU A 294 -14.14 -14.74 -2.78
N ALA A 295 -14.24 -14.50 -4.09
CA ALA A 295 -13.93 -15.53 -5.08
C ALA A 295 -12.46 -15.94 -5.05
N GLU A 296 -11.53 -14.98 -4.93
CA GLU A 296 -10.09 -15.23 -4.81
C GLU A 296 -9.79 -16.03 -3.53
N ALA A 297 -10.27 -15.56 -2.38
CA ALA A 297 -10.03 -16.21 -1.09
C ALA A 297 -10.59 -17.64 -1.04
N LEU A 298 -11.75 -17.90 -1.66
CA LEU A 298 -12.32 -19.24 -1.71
C LEU A 298 -11.66 -20.13 -2.76
N ALA A 299 -11.02 -19.59 -3.80
CA ALA A 299 -10.41 -20.38 -4.88
C ALA A 299 -9.21 -21.20 -4.40
N VAL A 300 -8.44 -20.69 -3.43
CA VAL A 300 -7.27 -21.38 -2.86
C VAL A 300 -7.64 -22.48 -1.86
N ILE A 301 -8.92 -22.59 -1.48
CA ILE A 301 -9.41 -23.56 -0.49
C ILE A 301 -10.03 -24.77 -1.21
N PRO A 302 -9.56 -26.01 -0.96
CA PRO A 302 -10.12 -27.21 -1.56
C PRO A 302 -11.63 -27.36 -1.30
N ASP A 303 -12.37 -27.76 -2.33
CA ASP A 303 -13.80 -28.02 -2.18
C ASP A 303 -14.06 -29.20 -1.23
N GLY A 304 -14.99 -29.00 -0.30
CA GLY A 304 -15.37 -30.05 0.66
C GLY A 304 -16.13 -29.51 1.87
N PRO A 305 -16.46 -30.40 2.84
CA PRO A 305 -17.21 -30.03 4.03
C PRO A 305 -16.55 -28.91 4.84
N ALA A 306 -15.21 -28.91 4.96
CA ALA A 306 -14.47 -27.88 5.69
C ALA A 306 -14.75 -26.46 5.15
N LYS A 307 -14.69 -26.29 3.83
CA LYS A 307 -14.97 -25.01 3.15
C LYS A 307 -16.44 -24.60 3.32
N GLN A 308 -17.38 -25.53 3.15
CA GLN A 308 -18.82 -25.26 3.31
C GLN A 308 -19.17 -24.88 4.75
N SER A 309 -18.64 -25.60 5.74
CA SER A 309 -18.83 -25.28 7.16
C SER A 309 -18.18 -23.95 7.54
N GLY A 310 -17.01 -23.63 6.97
CA GLY A 310 -16.37 -22.32 7.13
C GLY A 310 -17.28 -21.20 6.62
N ILE A 311 -17.73 -21.28 5.36
CA ILE A 311 -18.64 -20.27 4.78
C ILE A 311 -19.92 -20.10 5.63
N ALA A 312 -20.52 -21.19 6.09
CA ALA A 312 -21.73 -21.13 6.92
C ALA A 312 -21.47 -20.45 8.28
N LEU A 313 -20.35 -20.76 8.94
CA LEU A 313 -19.92 -20.11 10.16
C LEU A 313 -19.68 -18.61 9.92
N GLY A 314 -18.94 -18.27 8.87
CA GLY A 314 -18.64 -16.88 8.51
C GLY A 314 -19.89 -16.04 8.30
N ASN A 315 -20.87 -16.55 7.56
CA ASN A 315 -22.16 -15.88 7.39
C ASN A 315 -22.89 -15.67 8.72
N THR A 316 -22.86 -16.66 9.62
CA THR A 316 -23.48 -16.56 10.95
C THR A 316 -22.80 -15.48 11.80
N VAL A 317 -21.47 -15.42 11.78
CA VAL A 317 -20.69 -14.40 12.50
C VAL A 317 -20.95 -13.02 11.91
N GLY A 318 -20.97 -12.90 10.57
CA GLY A 318 -21.29 -11.63 9.90
C GLY A 318 -22.69 -11.12 10.22
N ASP A 319 -23.70 -12.01 10.23
CA ASP A 319 -25.06 -11.67 10.67
C ASP A 319 -25.10 -11.20 12.13
N ALA A 320 -24.35 -11.87 13.00
CA ALA A 320 -24.27 -11.50 14.42
C ALA A 320 -23.62 -10.11 14.62
N MET A 321 -22.57 -9.79 13.86
CA MET A 321 -21.93 -8.46 13.88
C MET A 321 -22.90 -7.37 13.40
N LEU A 322 -23.59 -7.61 12.27
CA LEU A 322 -24.58 -6.67 11.75
C LEU A 322 -25.72 -6.43 12.76
N LEU A 323 -26.18 -7.49 13.43
CA LEU A 323 -27.20 -7.38 14.46
C LEU A 323 -26.70 -6.59 15.67
N ALA A 324 -25.49 -6.88 16.15
CA ALA A 324 -24.87 -6.18 17.28
C ALA A 324 -24.72 -4.67 17.04
N ARG A 325 -24.57 -4.25 15.77
CA ARG A 325 -24.37 -2.84 15.39
C ARG A 325 -25.55 -2.20 14.66
N GLN A 326 -26.71 -2.87 14.59
CA GLN A 326 -27.87 -2.36 13.84
C GLN A 326 -28.44 -1.06 14.42
N SER A 327 -28.34 -0.87 15.75
CA SER A 327 -28.95 0.25 16.48
C SER A 327 -27.91 1.07 17.26
N ASP A 328 -26.67 1.07 16.79
CA ASP A 328 -25.54 1.69 17.49
C ASP A 328 -25.48 3.23 17.37
N GLY A 329 -26.52 3.86 16.83
CA GLY A 329 -26.60 5.32 16.66
C GLY A 329 -25.89 5.88 15.42
N SER A 330 -25.14 5.08 14.65
CA SER A 330 -24.36 5.61 13.51
C SER A 330 -25.20 6.17 12.37
N GLN A 331 -26.43 5.67 12.22
CA GLN A 331 -27.40 6.09 11.21
C GLN A 331 -28.31 7.22 11.69
N ALA A 332 -28.12 7.72 12.92
CA ALA A 332 -28.88 8.85 13.42
C ALA A 332 -28.53 10.11 12.60
N THR A 333 -29.47 11.04 12.53
CA THR A 333 -29.21 12.39 12.00
C THR A 333 -29.28 13.39 13.14
N ALA A 334 -28.36 14.35 13.16
CA ALA A 334 -28.41 15.46 14.09
C ALA A 334 -28.19 16.78 13.37
N THR A 335 -28.82 17.82 13.89
CA THR A 335 -28.58 19.20 13.47
C THR A 335 -27.58 19.84 14.42
N TYR A 336 -26.62 20.57 13.87
CA TYR A 336 -25.70 21.40 14.64
C TYR A 336 -25.91 22.87 14.32
N SER A 337 -26.14 23.67 15.35
CA SER A 337 -26.30 25.12 15.25
C SER A 337 -25.00 25.78 15.68
N THR A 338 -24.44 26.58 14.78
CA THR A 338 -23.22 27.34 15.06
C THR A 338 -23.54 28.56 15.91
N ILE A 339 -22.59 28.95 16.77
CA ILE A 339 -22.67 30.17 17.58
C ILE A 339 -21.76 31.20 16.91
N ASP A 340 -22.33 32.33 16.51
CA ASP A 340 -21.59 33.45 15.90
C ASP A 340 -20.88 34.29 17.00
N ALA A 341 -19.81 33.74 17.55
CA ALA A 341 -18.97 34.38 18.57
C ALA A 341 -17.52 33.87 18.52
N PRO A 342 -16.52 34.70 18.91
CA PRO A 342 -15.12 34.27 18.98
C PRO A 342 -14.94 33.02 19.84
N GLY A 343 -14.09 32.10 19.37
CA GLY A 343 -13.85 30.80 20.01
C GLY A 343 -14.80 29.68 19.60
N HIS A 344 -15.98 30.00 19.04
CA HIS A 344 -16.97 29.01 18.62
C HIS A 344 -16.76 28.59 17.17
N TRP A 345 -16.91 27.30 16.87
CA TRP A 345 -16.71 26.79 15.52
C TRP A 345 -17.86 27.20 14.59
N ASP A 346 -17.47 27.70 13.41
CA ASP A 346 -18.38 27.91 12.29
C ASP A 346 -17.80 27.29 11.00
N ARG A 347 -18.61 27.32 9.94
CA ARG A 347 -18.25 26.79 8.64
C ARG A 347 -17.14 27.65 8.03
N THR A 348 -16.06 27.01 7.60
CA THR A 348 -14.86 27.71 7.16
C THR A 348 -14.79 27.91 5.65
N LEU A 349 -14.03 28.93 5.23
CA LEU A 349 -13.62 29.11 3.84
C LEU A 349 -12.88 27.88 3.27
N PRO A 350 -12.91 27.68 1.94
CA PRO A 350 -13.76 28.37 0.96
C PRO A 350 -15.16 27.72 0.82
N GLY A 351 -15.34 26.52 1.36
CA GLY A 351 -16.48 25.66 1.05
C GLY A 351 -17.71 25.90 1.91
N PHE A 352 -17.56 26.42 3.12
CA PHE A 352 -18.63 26.57 4.11
C PHE A 352 -19.49 25.30 4.24
N LEU A 353 -18.81 24.14 4.25
CA LEU A 353 -19.44 22.83 4.23
C LEU A 353 -20.22 22.57 5.53
N PRO A 354 -21.29 21.75 5.48
CA PRO A 354 -22.08 21.45 6.66
C PRO A 354 -21.26 20.68 7.73
N PRO A 355 -21.66 20.78 9.00
CA PRO A 355 -20.98 20.10 10.11
C PRO A 355 -20.97 18.58 9.89
N LEU A 356 -19.78 17.98 9.92
CA LEU A 356 -19.60 16.55 9.65
C LEU A 356 -19.92 15.68 10.86
N LEU A 357 -21.03 14.94 10.77
CA LEU A 357 -21.44 13.93 11.75
C LEU A 357 -21.64 14.47 13.18
N PRO A 358 -22.45 15.51 13.40
CA PRO A 358 -22.72 16.03 14.75
C PRO A 358 -23.38 15.02 15.70
N GLN A 359 -23.96 13.94 15.17
CA GLN A 359 -24.52 12.85 15.96
C GLN A 359 -23.46 11.86 16.49
N TRP A 360 -22.25 11.86 15.92
CA TRP A 360 -21.25 10.82 16.18
C TRP A 360 -20.87 10.61 17.66
N PRO A 361 -20.90 11.62 18.55
CA PRO A 361 -20.70 11.41 19.99
C PRO A 361 -21.66 10.40 20.62
N ASN A 362 -22.83 10.17 20.00
CA ASN A 362 -23.85 9.26 20.49
C ASN A 362 -23.77 7.86 19.88
N VAL A 363 -22.75 7.58 19.05
CA VAL A 363 -22.51 6.23 18.55
C VAL A 363 -22.07 5.36 19.73
N GLU A 364 -22.71 4.21 19.89
CA GLU A 364 -22.35 3.24 20.92
C GLU A 364 -20.90 2.79 20.70
N PRO A 365 -19.99 2.96 21.68
CA PRO A 365 -18.63 2.48 21.54
C PRO A 365 -18.55 0.96 21.30
N PHE A 366 -17.43 0.51 20.76
CA PHE A 366 -17.15 -0.90 20.49
C PHE A 366 -16.52 -1.60 21.71
N ALA A 367 -15.53 -0.96 22.33
CA ALA A 367 -14.70 -1.61 23.35
C ALA A 367 -14.63 -0.81 24.66
N ILE A 368 -14.62 0.52 24.60
CA ILE A 368 -14.69 1.38 25.79
C ILE A 368 -16.13 1.49 26.31
N TRP A 369 -16.30 1.81 27.59
CA TRP A 369 -17.65 1.97 28.18
C TRP A 369 -18.34 3.26 27.74
N SER A 370 -17.59 4.36 27.68
CA SER A 370 -18.09 5.66 27.28
C SER A 370 -16.97 6.50 26.69
N ALA A 371 -17.23 7.15 25.56
CA ALA A 371 -16.34 8.15 24.99
C ALA A 371 -16.08 9.34 25.93
N ALA A 372 -17.07 9.69 26.77
CA ALA A 372 -16.97 10.79 27.72
C ALA A 372 -15.92 10.53 28.82
N ASP A 373 -15.65 9.26 29.17
CA ASP A 373 -14.63 8.90 30.16
C ASP A 373 -13.20 9.19 29.66
N PHE A 374 -13.05 9.30 28.34
CA PHE A 374 -11.79 9.63 27.66
C PHE A 374 -11.78 11.05 27.11
N ARG A 375 -12.80 11.88 27.40
CA ARG A 375 -12.84 13.25 26.92
C ARG A 375 -11.63 14.03 27.46
N ALA A 376 -10.90 14.67 26.54
CA ALA A 376 -9.76 15.50 26.90
C ALA A 376 -10.16 16.66 27.84
N PRO A 377 -9.24 17.22 28.62
CA PRO A 377 -9.49 18.45 29.38
C PRO A 377 -9.98 19.60 28.47
N GLN A 378 -10.51 20.68 29.06
CA GLN A 378 -10.90 21.85 28.25
C GLN A 378 -9.68 22.43 27.48
N PRO A 379 -9.87 22.92 26.25
CA PRO A 379 -8.81 23.63 25.53
C PRO A 379 -8.38 24.90 26.30
N PRO A 380 -7.19 25.44 26.03
CA PRO A 380 -6.73 26.69 26.65
C PRO A 380 -7.72 27.83 26.43
N ASP A 381 -7.90 28.66 27.46
CA ASP A 381 -8.71 29.88 27.37
C ASP A 381 -8.12 30.83 26.32
N LEU A 382 -8.98 31.51 25.54
CA LEU A 382 -8.55 32.43 24.47
C LEU A 382 -7.65 33.55 24.99
N SER A 383 -7.85 34.02 26.22
CA SER A 383 -7.02 35.06 26.85
C SER A 383 -5.66 34.55 27.37
N SER A 384 -5.42 33.24 27.30
CA SER A 384 -4.21 32.62 27.86
C SER A 384 -2.99 32.77 26.96
N ALA A 385 -1.80 32.77 27.58
CA ALA A 385 -0.53 32.73 26.87
C ALA A 385 -0.33 31.42 26.08
N ALA A 386 -0.91 30.31 26.55
CA ALA A 386 -0.84 29.02 25.87
C ALA A 386 -1.61 29.05 24.54
N TYR A 387 -2.82 29.63 24.54
CA TYR A 387 -3.57 29.84 23.30
C TYR A 387 -2.81 30.74 22.33
N ALA A 388 -2.32 31.90 22.79
CA ALA A 388 -1.58 32.83 21.94
C ALA A 388 -0.32 32.20 21.30
N ALA A 389 0.43 31.38 22.07
CA ALA A 389 1.60 30.68 21.54
C ALA A 389 1.24 29.66 20.45
N SER A 390 0.16 28.89 20.65
CA SER A 390 -0.32 27.93 19.66
C SER A 390 -0.88 28.62 18.40
N LEU A 391 -1.58 29.75 18.57
CA LEU A 391 -2.09 30.55 17.45
C LEU A 391 -0.92 31.10 16.61
N ASP A 392 0.11 31.67 17.24
CA ASP A 392 1.31 32.18 16.56
C ASP A 392 2.06 31.08 15.80
N GLU A 393 2.22 29.91 16.41
CA GLU A 393 2.86 28.77 15.77
C GLU A 393 2.14 28.35 14.48
N VAL A 394 0.81 28.17 14.55
CA VAL A 394 0.01 27.81 13.37
C VAL A 394 0.01 28.96 12.35
N MET A 395 0.00 30.21 12.80
CA MET A 395 0.08 31.37 11.91
C MET A 395 1.37 31.38 11.08
N ARG A 396 2.53 31.14 11.72
CA ARG A 396 3.84 31.11 11.05
C ARG A 396 4.01 29.87 10.18
N LEU A 397 3.67 28.68 10.70
CA LEU A 397 3.98 27.40 10.05
C LEU A 397 2.85 26.84 9.20
N GLY A 398 1.59 27.23 9.42
CA GLY A 398 0.42 26.65 8.77
C GLY A 398 -0.04 27.39 7.50
N ARG A 399 0.50 28.58 7.24
CA ARG A 399 0.11 29.44 6.11
C ARG A 399 0.43 28.78 4.76
N VAL A 400 -0.46 28.88 3.77
CA VAL A 400 -0.25 28.31 2.42
C VAL A 400 1.07 28.75 1.78
N ASP A 401 1.46 30.01 1.97
CA ASP A 401 2.69 30.65 1.48
C ASP A 401 3.68 30.96 2.62
N SER A 402 3.73 30.13 3.66
CA SER A 402 4.70 30.27 4.76
C SER A 402 6.13 30.36 4.24
N THR A 403 6.87 31.34 4.74
CA THR A 403 8.32 31.50 4.48
C THR A 403 9.18 30.88 5.60
N GLU A 404 8.57 30.41 6.68
CA GLU A 404 9.23 29.77 7.82
C GLU A 404 9.13 28.24 7.79
N ARG A 405 8.02 27.69 7.27
CA ARG A 405 7.82 26.24 7.13
C ARG A 405 8.86 25.67 6.16
N THR A 406 9.56 24.62 6.56
CA THR A 406 10.55 23.95 5.72
C THR A 406 9.89 23.09 4.63
N ALA A 407 10.69 22.64 3.65
CA ALA A 407 10.23 21.69 2.66
C ALA A 407 9.74 20.37 3.30
N ASP A 408 10.54 19.77 4.18
CA ASP A 408 10.16 18.53 4.89
C ASP A 408 8.89 18.70 5.72
N GLN A 409 8.69 19.84 6.40
CA GLN A 409 7.43 20.12 7.11
C GLN A 409 6.21 20.19 6.18
N THR A 410 6.41 20.69 4.95
CA THR A 410 5.37 20.67 3.92
C THR A 410 5.09 19.25 3.45
N GLU A 411 6.13 18.44 3.27
CA GLU A 411 5.97 17.01 2.92
C GLU A 411 5.26 16.24 4.03
N ILE A 412 5.58 16.48 5.30
CA ILE A 412 4.88 15.90 6.47
C ILE A 412 3.38 16.24 6.43
N ALA A 413 3.03 17.51 6.20
CA ALA A 413 1.63 17.93 6.10
C ALA A 413 0.89 17.22 4.96
N VAL A 414 1.52 17.06 3.80
CA VAL A 414 0.92 16.42 2.63
C VAL A 414 0.82 14.91 2.82
N PHE A 415 1.85 14.26 3.37
CA PHE A 415 1.90 12.82 3.62
C PHE A 415 0.76 12.36 4.52
N TRP A 416 0.49 13.09 5.60
CA TRP A 416 -0.58 12.80 6.57
C TRP A 416 -1.91 13.50 6.25
N ALA A 417 -2.08 14.10 5.06
CA ALA A 417 -3.27 14.90 4.77
C ALA A 417 -4.56 14.06 4.80
N ASP A 418 -4.49 12.83 4.27
CA ASP A 418 -5.54 11.79 4.27
C ASP A 418 -6.96 12.32 4.00
N GLY A 419 -7.05 13.20 3.00
CA GLY A 419 -8.28 13.86 2.58
C GLY A 419 -9.23 12.96 1.78
N GLY A 420 -10.30 13.53 1.25
CA GLY A 420 -11.26 12.79 0.42
C GLY A 420 -10.64 12.10 -0.79
N GLY A 421 -11.06 10.86 -1.05
CA GLY A 421 -10.51 10.00 -2.11
C GLY A 421 -9.24 9.24 -1.69
N THR A 422 -8.88 9.29 -0.41
CA THR A 422 -7.84 8.44 0.19
C THR A 422 -8.48 7.41 1.13
N ALA A 423 -7.66 6.51 1.68
CA ALA A 423 -8.09 5.58 2.71
C ALA A 423 -8.48 6.24 4.06
N THR A 424 -8.34 7.58 4.19
CA THR A 424 -8.53 8.36 5.42
C THR A 424 -7.54 7.94 6.53
N PRO A 425 -7.42 8.68 7.65
CA PRO A 425 -6.43 8.35 8.68
C PRO A 425 -6.58 6.92 9.26
N PRO A 426 -7.80 6.41 9.57
CA PRO A 426 -7.96 5.02 9.98
C PRO A 426 -7.44 4.02 8.96
N GLY A 427 -7.70 4.23 7.67
CA GLY A 427 -7.23 3.34 6.62
C GLY A 427 -5.72 3.44 6.39
N HIS A 428 -5.12 4.61 6.56
CA HIS A 428 -3.67 4.78 6.52
C HIS A 428 -2.99 3.94 7.62
N TRP A 429 -3.53 3.95 8.85
CA TRP A 429 -3.03 3.10 9.94
C TRP A 429 -3.23 1.60 9.66
N ASN A 430 -4.30 1.21 8.94
CA ASN A 430 -4.47 -0.16 8.47
C ASN A 430 -3.45 -0.55 7.37
N ARG A 431 -3.03 0.40 6.52
CA ARG A 431 -1.93 0.18 5.55
C ARG A 431 -0.62 -0.04 6.30
N ILE A 432 -0.29 0.83 7.25
CA ILE A 432 0.91 0.70 8.11
C ILE A 432 0.95 -0.66 8.81
N ALA A 433 -0.18 -1.09 9.40
CA ALA A 433 -0.28 -2.41 10.03
C ALA A 433 -0.02 -3.54 9.01
N SER A 434 -0.59 -3.46 7.81
CA SER A 434 -0.37 -4.43 6.73
C SER A 434 1.10 -4.53 6.31
N ASP A 435 1.75 -3.38 6.10
CA ASP A 435 3.15 -3.29 5.67
C ASP A 435 4.10 -3.94 6.69
N VAL A 436 3.79 -3.82 7.98
CA VAL A 436 4.54 -4.47 9.04
C VAL A 436 4.22 -5.96 9.14
N LEU A 437 2.93 -6.34 9.13
CA LEU A 437 2.49 -7.71 9.42
C LEU A 437 2.87 -8.71 8.32
N VAL A 438 2.94 -8.27 7.05
CA VAL A 438 3.18 -9.17 5.92
C VAL A 438 4.49 -9.97 6.04
N GLY A 439 5.48 -9.45 6.76
CA GLY A 439 6.78 -10.09 6.95
C GLY A 439 6.97 -10.84 8.27
N GLN A 440 6.00 -10.83 9.18
CA GLN A 440 6.19 -11.30 10.57
C GLN A 440 6.03 -12.82 10.76
N GLY A 441 5.43 -13.52 9.79
CA GLY A 441 5.18 -14.96 9.90
C GLY A 441 4.13 -15.34 10.96
N ASN A 442 3.24 -14.40 11.29
CA ASN A 442 2.13 -14.61 12.23
C ASN A 442 1.14 -15.68 11.75
N SER A 443 0.39 -16.25 12.69
CA SER A 443 -0.77 -17.07 12.33
C SER A 443 -1.92 -16.21 11.79
N LEU A 444 -2.84 -16.85 11.06
CA LEU A 444 -4.03 -16.19 10.51
C LEU A 444 -4.88 -15.51 11.60
N VAL A 445 -5.05 -16.16 12.75
CA VAL A 445 -5.84 -15.61 13.87
C VAL A 445 -5.11 -14.47 14.59
N ASP A 446 -3.77 -14.49 14.65
CA ASP A 446 -2.99 -13.40 15.23
C ASP A 446 -3.05 -12.13 14.37
N ASN A 447 -2.98 -12.28 13.04
CA ASN A 447 -3.22 -11.19 12.11
C ASN A 447 -4.65 -10.66 12.24
N ALA A 448 -5.65 -11.55 12.26
CA ALA A 448 -7.05 -11.16 12.43
C ALA A 448 -7.28 -10.41 13.76
N ARG A 449 -6.65 -10.87 14.85
CA ARG A 449 -6.71 -10.22 16.16
C ARG A 449 -6.08 -8.83 16.15
N THR A 450 -4.92 -8.70 15.51
CA THR A 450 -4.21 -7.41 15.42
C THR A 450 -5.07 -6.36 14.71
N PHE A 451 -5.65 -6.72 13.56
CA PHE A 451 -6.55 -5.82 12.84
C PHE A 451 -7.87 -5.56 13.58
N ALA A 452 -8.43 -6.55 14.28
CA ALA A 452 -9.62 -6.34 15.09
C ALA A 452 -9.34 -5.35 16.24
N LEU A 453 -8.28 -5.54 17.04
CA LEU A 453 -7.92 -4.62 18.12
C LEU A 453 -7.61 -3.21 17.60
N LEU A 454 -6.86 -3.11 16.49
CA LEU A 454 -6.56 -1.83 15.86
C LEU A 454 -7.85 -1.09 15.50
N ASN A 455 -8.77 -1.76 14.81
CA ASN A 455 -9.97 -1.09 14.32
C ASN A 455 -11.02 -0.86 15.39
N LEU A 456 -11.12 -1.70 16.42
CA LEU A 456 -11.92 -1.42 17.62
C LEU A 456 -11.43 -0.12 18.29
N ALA A 457 -10.11 0.02 18.46
CA ALA A 457 -9.51 1.22 19.05
C ALA A 457 -9.68 2.46 18.16
N LEU A 458 -9.51 2.32 16.84
CA LEU A 458 -9.72 3.43 15.89
C LEU A 458 -11.18 3.88 15.88
N ALA A 459 -12.16 2.97 15.90
CA ALA A 459 -13.57 3.33 15.95
C ALA A 459 -13.90 4.13 17.22
N ASP A 460 -13.46 3.65 18.38
CA ASP A 460 -13.68 4.33 19.67
C ASP A 460 -12.93 5.66 19.77
N ALA A 461 -11.73 5.75 19.20
CA ALA A 461 -10.98 7.00 19.05
C ALA A 461 -11.76 8.03 18.21
N GLY A 462 -12.42 7.60 17.14
CA GLY A 462 -13.28 8.45 16.33
C GLY A 462 -14.50 8.97 17.12
N ILE A 463 -15.12 8.11 17.93
CA ILE A 463 -16.25 8.49 18.80
C ILE A 463 -15.79 9.52 19.85
N ALA A 464 -14.67 9.27 20.53
CA ALA A 464 -14.11 10.17 21.54
C ALA A 464 -13.64 11.51 20.96
N ALA A 465 -13.01 11.52 19.79
CA ALA A 465 -12.60 12.75 19.12
C ALA A 465 -13.82 13.60 18.74
N TRP A 466 -14.88 12.98 18.18
CA TRP A 466 -16.10 13.70 17.84
C TRP A 466 -16.87 14.18 19.07
N ASP A 467 -16.86 13.40 20.15
CA ASP A 467 -17.41 13.81 21.45
C ASP A 467 -16.75 15.10 21.95
N ALA A 468 -15.41 15.17 21.99
CA ALA A 468 -14.70 16.39 22.35
C ALA A 468 -15.02 17.56 21.39
N LYS A 469 -15.02 17.31 20.08
CA LYS A 469 -15.26 18.34 19.05
C LYS A 469 -16.58 19.05 19.24
N TYR A 470 -17.65 18.28 19.38
CA TYR A 470 -19.00 18.83 19.51
C TYR A 470 -19.35 19.24 20.95
N HIS A 471 -18.60 18.77 21.94
CA HIS A 471 -18.71 19.24 23.33
C HIS A 471 -18.07 20.62 23.53
N TYR A 472 -16.87 20.83 23.00
CA TYR A 472 -16.10 22.06 23.21
C TYR A 472 -16.35 23.14 22.15
N ASP A 473 -16.87 22.78 20.97
CA ASP A 473 -17.23 23.73 19.91
C ASP A 473 -16.09 24.71 19.56
N PHE A 474 -14.84 24.24 19.56
CA PHE A 474 -13.71 25.15 19.42
C PHE A 474 -13.39 25.45 17.95
N TRP A 475 -13.24 26.74 17.63
CA TRP A 475 -13.00 27.24 16.27
C TRP A 475 -11.70 26.74 15.62
N ARG A 476 -11.63 26.82 14.30
CA ARG A 476 -10.46 26.41 13.52
C ARG A 476 -9.41 27.53 13.45
N PRO A 477 -8.11 27.22 13.23
CA PRO A 477 -7.08 28.24 13.08
C PRO A 477 -7.35 29.30 12.02
N ILE A 478 -8.00 28.93 10.90
CA ILE A 478 -8.35 29.90 9.86
C ILE A 478 -9.23 31.04 10.38
N ASP A 479 -10.24 30.75 11.19
CA ASP A 479 -11.12 31.79 11.75
C ASP A 479 -10.44 32.48 12.94
N ALA A 480 -9.76 31.71 13.79
CA ALA A 480 -9.03 32.22 14.94
C ALA A 480 -7.95 33.25 14.56
N ILE A 481 -7.17 33.00 13.49
CA ILE A 481 -6.12 33.91 13.02
C ILE A 481 -6.73 35.12 12.33
N ARG A 482 -7.80 34.93 11.54
CA ARG A 482 -8.44 36.04 10.81
C ARG A 482 -9.24 36.98 11.71
N GLN A 483 -9.68 36.48 12.87
CA GLN A 483 -10.48 37.20 13.87
C GLN A 483 -9.75 37.33 15.22
N ALA A 484 -8.42 37.27 15.22
CA ALA A 484 -7.64 37.29 16.45
C ALA A 484 -7.78 38.61 17.23
N ASP A 485 -8.24 39.69 16.60
CA ASP A 485 -8.57 40.95 17.27
C ASP A 485 -9.86 40.89 18.11
N LEU A 486 -10.65 39.82 17.96
CA LEU A 486 -11.92 39.59 18.65
C LEU A 486 -11.82 38.54 19.78
N ASP A 487 -10.69 37.85 19.93
CA ASP A 487 -10.53 36.73 20.88
C ASP A 487 -10.33 37.16 22.34
N GLY A 488 -10.19 38.46 22.60
CA GLY A 488 -9.97 39.02 23.93
C GLY A 488 -8.53 38.90 24.44
N ASN A 489 -7.58 38.53 23.59
CA ASN A 489 -6.18 38.38 23.91
C ASN A 489 -5.34 39.56 23.37
N GLY A 490 -4.66 40.27 24.26
CA GLY A 490 -3.91 41.48 23.88
C GLY A 490 -2.60 41.24 23.12
N VAL A 491 -2.22 39.98 22.87
CA VAL A 491 -0.97 39.63 22.18
C VAL A 491 -1.15 38.87 20.87
N THR A 492 -2.38 38.44 20.54
CA THR A 492 -2.68 37.80 19.26
C THR A 492 -2.82 38.86 18.17
N ILE A 493 -2.50 38.50 16.93
CA ILE A 493 -2.45 39.43 15.80
C ILE A 493 -3.33 38.88 14.68
N ALA A 494 -4.32 39.66 14.27
CA ALA A 494 -5.20 39.29 13.17
C ALA A 494 -4.49 39.38 11.82
N ASP A 495 -4.72 38.39 10.96
CA ASP A 495 -4.39 38.45 9.54
C ASP A 495 -5.56 37.94 8.71
N GLU A 496 -6.37 38.87 8.22
CA GLU A 496 -7.56 38.59 7.41
C GLU A 496 -7.23 37.86 6.08
N THR A 497 -5.98 37.87 5.62
CA THR A 497 -5.55 37.22 4.37
C THR A 497 -5.01 35.82 4.59
N TRP A 498 -4.84 35.40 5.84
CA TRP A 498 -4.27 34.11 6.17
C TRP A 498 -5.15 32.96 5.65
N LEU A 499 -4.49 32.00 4.99
CA LEU A 499 -5.10 30.76 4.50
C LEU A 499 -4.20 29.58 4.89
N PRO A 500 -4.78 28.45 5.30
CA PRO A 500 -4.03 27.25 5.64
C PRO A 500 -3.47 26.55 4.40
N LEU A 501 -2.39 25.79 4.58
CA LEU A 501 -1.83 24.92 3.54
C LEU A 501 -2.83 23.84 3.09
N LEU A 502 -3.50 23.19 4.05
CA LEU A 502 -4.50 22.16 3.79
C LEU A 502 -5.91 22.75 3.88
N ALA A 503 -6.83 22.20 3.07
CA ALA A 503 -8.24 22.55 3.17
C ALA A 503 -8.77 22.22 4.58
N THR A 504 -9.45 23.18 5.21
CA THR A 504 -9.96 23.01 6.57
C THR A 504 -11.15 22.04 6.58
N PRO A 505 -11.11 20.96 7.37
CA PRO A 505 -12.22 20.00 7.46
C PRO A 505 -13.45 20.59 8.18
N PRO A 506 -14.68 20.20 7.80
CA PRO A 506 -15.90 20.86 8.27
C PRO A 506 -16.43 20.31 9.60
N PHE A 507 -15.60 20.41 10.64
CA PHE A 507 -15.93 20.04 12.01
C PHE A 507 -15.05 20.82 12.99
N PRO A 508 -15.46 20.99 14.27
CA PRO A 508 -14.67 21.70 15.29
C PRO A 508 -13.25 21.15 15.46
N THR A 509 -12.35 21.98 15.99
CA THR A 509 -10.92 21.64 16.00
C THR A 509 -10.53 20.67 17.12
N TYR A 510 -11.06 20.84 18.34
CA TYR A 510 -10.51 20.18 19.53
C TYR A 510 -11.25 18.89 19.91
N THR A 511 -10.62 17.72 20.03
CA THR A 511 -9.20 17.41 19.75
C THR A 511 -8.97 17.06 18.27
N SER A 512 -7.71 17.01 17.83
CA SER A 512 -7.35 16.59 16.48
C SER A 512 -7.72 15.13 16.25
N GLY A 513 -8.61 14.86 15.28
CA GLY A 513 -9.02 13.49 14.96
C GLY A 513 -7.86 12.64 14.43
N HIS A 514 -6.94 13.23 13.63
CA HIS A 514 -5.74 12.53 13.18
C HIS A 514 -4.88 12.09 14.36
N SER A 515 -4.66 12.98 15.33
CA SER A 515 -3.90 12.69 16.54
C SER A 515 -4.57 11.60 17.38
N THR A 516 -5.89 11.63 17.54
CA THR A 516 -6.62 10.61 18.30
C THR A 516 -6.58 9.23 17.63
N PHE A 517 -6.79 9.15 16.32
CA PHE A 517 -6.63 7.89 15.58
C PHE A 517 -5.19 7.37 15.67
N SER A 518 -4.21 8.26 15.50
CA SER A 518 -2.79 7.90 15.50
C SER A 518 -2.30 7.43 16.86
N GLY A 519 -2.72 8.10 17.94
CA GLY A 519 -2.42 7.65 19.30
C GLY A 519 -3.03 6.29 19.62
N ALA A 520 -4.25 6.01 19.14
CA ALA A 520 -4.89 4.71 19.33
C ALA A 520 -4.16 3.59 18.56
N ALA A 521 -3.78 3.86 17.32
CA ALA A 521 -3.01 2.93 16.51
C ALA A 521 -1.60 2.68 17.08
N ASP A 522 -0.90 3.73 17.50
CA ASP A 522 0.38 3.66 18.22
C ASP A 522 0.27 2.73 19.43
N ALA A 523 -0.65 3.01 20.36
CA ALA A 523 -0.79 2.19 21.57
C ALA A 523 -1.10 0.72 21.25
N VAL A 524 -1.95 0.44 20.26
CA VAL A 524 -2.29 -0.94 19.89
C VAL A 524 -1.10 -1.65 19.25
N LEU A 525 -0.53 -1.08 18.18
CA LEU A 525 0.54 -1.71 17.42
C LEU A 525 1.82 -1.84 18.23
N THR A 526 2.16 -0.82 19.01
CA THR A 526 3.30 -0.87 19.95
C THR A 526 3.10 -1.99 20.98
N THR A 527 1.92 -2.14 21.56
CA THR A 527 1.66 -3.22 22.54
C THR A 527 1.74 -4.61 21.93
N LEU A 528 1.28 -4.78 20.69
CA LEU A 528 1.22 -6.09 20.03
C LEU A 528 2.52 -6.49 19.33
N LEU A 529 3.26 -5.53 18.76
CA LEU A 529 4.39 -5.76 17.87
C LEU A 529 5.72 -5.27 18.45
N GLY A 530 5.69 -4.44 19.50
CA GLY A 530 6.85 -3.91 20.20
C GLY A 530 7.17 -2.45 19.91
N ASP A 531 8.02 -1.85 20.76
CA ASP A 531 8.28 -0.40 20.79
C ASP A 531 9.17 0.13 19.65
N ASN A 532 10.07 -0.69 19.10
CA ASN A 532 11.09 -0.26 18.13
C ASN A 532 10.92 -0.98 16.78
N VAL A 533 9.68 -1.01 16.28
CA VAL A 533 9.37 -1.56 14.96
C VAL A 533 9.61 -0.48 13.92
N SER A 534 10.71 -0.62 13.17
CA SER A 534 10.99 0.27 12.03
C SER A 534 10.19 -0.16 10.80
N PHE A 535 9.63 0.81 10.09
CA PHE A 535 8.86 0.56 8.88
C PHE A 535 8.95 1.74 7.91
N THR A 536 8.58 1.49 6.66
CA THR A 536 8.44 2.51 5.63
C THR A 536 6.99 2.50 5.15
N SER A 537 6.36 3.67 5.10
CA SER A 537 4.99 3.85 4.61
C SER A 537 4.98 4.86 3.46
N GLN A 538 3.97 4.74 2.60
CA GLN A 538 3.70 5.70 1.54
C GLN A 538 2.41 6.48 1.81
N SER A 539 2.41 7.76 1.43
CA SER A 539 1.17 8.51 1.23
C SER A 539 0.29 7.74 0.26
N ASP A 540 -1.02 7.99 0.26
CA ASP A 540 -1.91 7.22 -0.62
C ASP A 540 -1.42 7.25 -2.08
N SER A 541 -1.14 6.06 -2.60
CA SER A 541 -0.45 5.82 -3.86
C SER A 541 -1.25 4.89 -4.78
N HIS A 542 -2.36 4.36 -4.28
CA HIS A 542 -3.11 3.34 -4.98
C HIS A 542 -4.07 3.95 -6.00
N SER A 543 -4.09 3.38 -7.20
CA SER A 543 -5.07 3.68 -8.24
C SER A 543 -5.63 2.38 -8.82
N ALA A 544 -6.87 2.05 -8.46
CA ALA A 544 -7.65 0.98 -9.06
C ALA A 544 -8.45 1.49 -10.28
N PRO A 545 -8.89 0.62 -11.20
CA PRO A 545 -9.78 1.02 -12.30
C PRO A 545 -11.02 1.75 -11.77
N GLY A 546 -11.26 2.98 -12.25
CA GLY A 546 -12.37 3.83 -11.76
C GLY A 546 -11.96 4.88 -10.72
N GLN A 547 -10.77 4.75 -10.12
CA GLN A 547 -10.25 5.73 -9.16
C GLN A 547 -9.57 6.92 -9.85
N ARG A 548 -9.50 8.06 -9.15
CA ARG A 548 -8.75 9.23 -9.61
C ARG A 548 -7.27 8.83 -9.75
N PRO A 549 -6.65 8.97 -10.95
CA PRO A 549 -5.23 8.70 -11.09
C PRO A 549 -4.43 9.57 -10.13
N ILE A 550 -3.57 8.94 -9.34
CA ILE A 550 -2.59 9.63 -8.50
C ILE A 550 -1.35 9.83 -9.37
N ASP A 551 -0.87 11.06 -9.48
CA ASP A 551 0.41 11.33 -10.14
C ASP A 551 1.51 10.65 -9.32
N PRO A 552 2.24 9.67 -9.88
CA PRO A 552 3.25 8.93 -9.13
C PRO A 552 4.37 9.83 -8.58
N SER A 553 4.59 11.00 -9.18
CA SER A 553 5.58 11.98 -8.68
C SER A 553 5.14 12.68 -7.39
N LEU A 554 3.87 12.53 -7.00
CA LEU A 554 3.31 13.07 -5.74
C LEU A 554 3.29 12.02 -4.62
N ILE A 555 3.65 10.77 -4.89
CA ILE A 555 3.71 9.72 -3.86
C ILE A 555 4.93 10.00 -2.97
N MET A 556 4.65 10.26 -1.70
CA MET A 556 5.66 10.47 -0.67
C MET A 556 5.92 9.16 0.05
N THR A 557 7.20 8.86 0.31
CA THR A 557 7.61 7.71 1.11
C THR A 557 8.31 8.22 2.36
N ARG A 558 7.89 7.77 3.54
CA ARG A 558 8.48 8.13 4.82
C ARG A 558 8.84 6.89 5.61
N SER A 559 9.95 6.96 6.34
CA SER A 559 10.43 5.85 7.18
C SER A 559 10.42 6.27 8.64
N PHE A 560 10.02 5.34 9.50
CA PHE A 560 9.85 5.54 10.92
C PHE A 560 10.58 4.43 11.68
N GLU A 561 11.11 4.77 12.85
CA GLU A 561 11.78 3.85 13.76
C GLU A 561 10.80 3.20 14.75
N SER A 562 9.61 3.80 14.93
CA SER A 562 8.52 3.30 15.78
C SER A 562 7.15 3.83 15.36
N PHE A 563 6.08 3.18 15.82
CA PHE A 563 4.71 3.66 15.64
C PHE A 563 4.47 4.98 16.39
N THR A 564 5.11 5.16 17.55
CA THR A 564 5.06 6.41 18.30
C THR A 564 5.62 7.58 17.50
N GLN A 565 6.76 7.39 16.81
CA GLN A 565 7.32 8.43 15.94
C GLN A 565 6.35 8.79 14.81
N ALA A 566 5.74 7.79 14.17
CA ALA A 566 4.76 8.02 13.11
C ALA A 566 3.51 8.76 13.63
N ALA A 567 3.02 8.40 14.82
CA ALA A 567 1.87 9.06 15.42
C ALA A 567 2.14 10.51 15.84
N ASP A 568 3.31 10.77 16.41
CA ASP A 568 3.73 12.13 16.76
C ASP A 568 3.91 12.99 15.49
N GLU A 569 4.48 12.41 14.42
CA GLU A 569 4.59 13.09 13.13
C GLU A 569 3.21 13.37 12.50
N ALA A 570 2.27 12.42 12.58
CA ALA A 570 0.89 12.59 12.15
C ALA A 570 0.19 13.72 12.92
N GLY A 571 0.47 13.85 14.22
CA GLY A 571 -0.02 14.96 15.05
C GLY A 571 0.54 16.31 14.58
N VAL A 572 1.86 16.47 14.55
CA VAL A 572 2.50 17.75 14.20
C VAL A 572 2.19 18.18 12.74
N SER A 573 1.92 17.22 11.85
CA SER A 573 1.51 17.50 10.46
C SER A 573 0.31 18.46 10.37
N ARG A 574 -0.55 18.47 11.39
CA ARG A 574 -1.77 19.29 11.39
C ARG A 574 -1.50 20.77 11.66
N ILE A 575 -0.40 21.07 12.35
CA ILE A 575 0.12 22.43 12.55
C ILE A 575 0.69 22.93 11.21
N TYR A 576 1.54 22.12 10.56
CA TYR A 576 2.13 22.44 9.26
C TYR A 576 1.07 22.60 8.18
N GLY A 577 -0.03 21.84 8.28
CA GLY A 577 -1.21 21.97 7.43
C GLY A 577 -2.10 23.18 7.72
N GLY A 578 -1.89 23.87 8.85
CA GLY A 578 -2.67 25.06 9.23
C GLY A 578 -4.08 24.79 9.76
N ILE A 579 -4.38 23.58 10.23
CA ILE A 579 -5.77 23.18 10.51
C ILE A 579 -6.02 22.73 11.94
N HIS A 580 -4.98 22.65 12.78
CA HIS A 580 -5.08 22.38 14.21
C HIS A 580 -4.04 23.17 15.00
N PHE A 581 -4.36 23.47 16.26
CA PHE A 581 -3.42 23.98 17.25
C PHE A 581 -2.58 22.85 17.86
N ASP A 582 -1.45 23.16 18.49
CA ASP A 582 -0.63 22.14 19.17
C ASP A 582 -1.40 21.43 20.30
N PHE A 583 -2.21 22.16 21.07
CA PHE A 583 -3.03 21.57 22.12
C PHE A 583 -4.11 20.62 21.58
N ASP A 584 -4.59 20.80 20.33
CA ASP A 584 -5.49 19.84 19.69
C ASP A 584 -4.79 18.49 19.49
N ASN A 585 -3.51 18.54 19.10
CA ASN A 585 -2.73 17.38 18.75
C ASN A 585 -2.25 16.62 19.97
N THR A 586 -1.68 17.33 20.95
CA THR A 586 -1.20 16.74 22.21
C THR A 586 -2.35 16.03 22.94
N ALA A 587 -3.47 16.72 23.13
CA ALA A 587 -4.64 16.11 23.77
C ALA A 587 -5.24 14.96 22.95
N GLY A 588 -5.27 15.08 21.62
CA GLY A 588 -5.72 13.99 20.75
C GLY A 588 -4.87 12.73 20.89
N LEU A 589 -3.54 12.86 20.82
CA LEU A 589 -2.59 11.75 21.01
C LEU A 589 -2.79 11.06 22.36
N ASP A 590 -2.91 11.85 23.44
CA ASP A 590 -3.11 11.30 24.79
C ASP A 590 -4.42 10.51 24.91
N VAL A 591 -5.53 11.06 24.38
CA VAL A 591 -6.83 10.37 24.34
C VAL A 591 -6.74 9.08 23.53
N GLY A 592 -6.15 9.15 22.33
CA GLY A 592 -5.96 8.00 21.46
C GLY A 592 -5.17 6.89 22.14
N ARG A 593 -4.01 7.22 22.72
CA ARG A 593 -3.15 6.27 23.43
C ARG A 593 -3.86 5.62 24.61
N ALA A 594 -4.61 6.40 25.38
CA ALA A 594 -5.41 5.89 26.50
C ALA A 594 -6.47 4.89 26.03
N ILE A 595 -7.18 5.17 24.93
CA ILE A 595 -8.17 4.27 24.33
C ILE A 595 -7.50 3.00 23.83
N GLY A 596 -6.45 3.12 23.00
CA GLY A 596 -5.74 1.95 22.45
C GLY A 596 -5.21 1.02 23.54
N ALA A 597 -4.64 1.58 24.61
CA ALA A 597 -4.20 0.81 25.78
C ALA A 597 -5.39 0.15 26.53
N ASP A 598 -6.56 0.77 26.58
CA ASP A 598 -7.76 0.18 27.19
C ASP A 598 -8.31 -0.99 26.37
N VAL A 599 -8.37 -0.83 25.05
CA VAL A 599 -8.84 -1.86 24.12
C VAL A 599 -7.97 -3.10 24.19
N VAL A 600 -6.65 -2.97 24.02
CA VAL A 600 -5.73 -4.13 24.04
C VAL A 600 -5.73 -4.86 25.39
N ARG A 601 -5.99 -4.15 26.49
CA ARG A 601 -6.04 -4.73 27.83
C ARG A 601 -7.32 -5.50 28.13
N ARG A 602 -8.44 -5.17 27.47
CA ARG A 602 -9.77 -5.72 27.82
C ARG A 602 -10.38 -6.61 26.76
N GLN A 603 -10.04 -6.39 25.50
CA GLN A 603 -10.66 -7.09 24.38
C GLN A 603 -9.74 -8.19 23.86
N LEU A 604 -10.34 -9.28 23.40
CA LEU A 604 -9.66 -10.35 22.68
C LEU A 604 -8.45 -10.90 23.44
N GLN A 605 -8.58 -11.15 24.75
CA GLN A 605 -7.47 -11.63 25.57
C GLN A 605 -7.12 -13.08 25.21
N PRO A 606 -5.85 -13.51 25.32
CA PRO A 606 -5.49 -14.90 25.15
C PRO A 606 -6.25 -15.81 26.12
N MET A 607 -6.77 -16.94 25.63
CA MET A 607 -7.34 -17.98 26.46
C MET A 607 -6.24 -18.95 26.92
N PHE A 608 -6.14 -19.16 28.24
CA PHE A 608 -5.15 -20.04 28.86
C PHE A 608 -5.67 -21.44 29.14
#